data_AF-A0A352C8E1-F1
#
_entry.id   AF-A0A352C8E1-F1
#
_cell.length_a   1.000
_cell.length_b   1.000
_cell.length_c   1.000
_cell.angle_alpha   90.00
_cell.angle_beta   90.00
_cell.angle_gamma   90.00
#
_symmetry.space_group_name_H-M   'P 1'
#
loop_
_entity.id
_entity.type
_entity.pdbx_description
1 polymer ?
#
loop_
_entity_poly.entity_id
_entity_poly.type
_entity_poly.pdbx_seq_one_letter_code
_entity_poly.pdbx_strand_id
1 'polypeptide(L)' 'MSDKNYKERNIRKITRNGTSHSVSIPVEFLKKLGWKERRKVVVKLRGKTLTVKDWEPKRKKK' A
#
# COMPACT_ATOMS: atom_id res chain seq x y z
N MET A 1 -29.11 -2.26 1.70
CA MET A 1 -28.21 -3.00 0.78
C MET A 1 -26.96 -3.43 1.54
N SER A 2 -27.08 -4.61 2.16
CA SER A 2 -26.01 -5.56 2.52
C SER A 2 -24.65 -5.02 2.99
N ASP A 3 -24.51 -4.85 4.30
CA ASP A 3 -23.24 -4.93 5.06
C ASP A 3 -22.62 -6.34 5.08
N LYS A 4 -22.77 -7.08 3.98
CA LYS A 4 -22.11 -8.39 3.84
C LYS A 4 -20.64 -8.10 3.53
N ASN A 5 -19.82 -8.25 4.57
CA ASN A 5 -18.37 -8.37 4.52
C ASN A 5 -17.51 -7.11 4.32
N TYR A 6 -17.55 -6.19 5.28
CA TYR A 6 -16.45 -5.20 5.43
C TYR A 6 -15.05 -5.85 5.49
N LYS A 7 -14.94 -7.07 6.05
CA LYS A 7 -13.68 -7.83 6.14
C LYS A 7 -13.15 -8.30 4.77
N GLU A 8 -14.02 -8.66 3.83
CA GLU A 8 -13.59 -9.10 2.49
C GLU A 8 -13.10 -7.94 1.63
N ARG A 9 -13.56 -6.71 1.89
CA ARG A 9 -13.17 -5.51 1.12
C ARG A 9 -11.66 -5.23 1.13
N ASN A 10 -10.96 -5.70 2.16
CA ASN A 10 -9.52 -5.53 2.32
C ASN A 10 -8.70 -6.69 1.72
N ILE A 11 -9.34 -7.82 1.38
CA ILE A 11 -8.66 -8.95 0.76
C ILE A 11 -8.62 -8.70 -0.75
N ARG A 12 -7.40 -8.60 -1.30
CA ARG A 12 -7.17 -8.31 -2.72
C ARG A 12 -6.26 -9.36 -3.32
N LYS A 13 -6.54 -9.73 -4.58
CA LYS A 13 -5.64 -10.57 -5.36
C LYS A 13 -4.41 -9.76 -5.79
N ILE A 14 -3.27 -10.42 -5.83
CA ILE A 14 -2.05 -9.87 -6.41
C ILE A 14 -2.17 -10.00 -7.93
N THR A 15 -1.92 -8.91 -8.66
CA THR A 15 -1.96 -8.88 -10.12
C THR A 15 -0.56 -8.72 -10.68
N ARG A 16 -0.25 -9.39 -11.80
CA ARG A 16 1.02 -9.21 -12.49
C ARG A 16 1.03 -7.89 -13.27
N ASN A 17 2.09 -7.12 -13.11
CA ASN A 17 2.37 -5.90 -13.86
C ASN A 17 3.78 -5.97 -14.45
N GLY A 18 3.88 -6.49 -15.68
CA GLY A 18 5.15 -6.74 -16.36
C GLY A 18 6.01 -7.78 -15.63
N THR A 19 7.19 -7.34 -15.18
CA THR A 19 8.13 -8.13 -14.37
C THR A 19 7.82 -8.08 -12.86
N SER A 20 6.89 -7.22 -12.46
CA SER A 20 6.53 -6.99 -11.05
C SER A 20 5.10 -7.44 -10.75
N HIS A 21 4.73 -7.38 -9.48
CA HIS A 21 3.37 -7.65 -9.02
C HIS A 21 2.83 -6.46 -8.25
N SER A 22 1.55 -6.16 -8.42
CA SER A 22 0.84 -5.05 -7.78
C SER A 22 -0.34 -5.55 -6.97
N VAL A 23 -0.71 -4.78 -5.95
CA VAL A 23 -1.93 -4.94 -5.17
C VAL A 23 -2.65 -3.62 -5.20
N SER A 24 -3.93 -3.63 -5.55
CA SER A 24 -4.76 -2.43 -5.49
C SER A 24 -5.00 -2.04 -4.04
N ILE A 25 -4.46 -0.89 -3.64
CA ILE A 25 -4.68 -0.32 -2.31
C ILE A 25 -6.03 0.40 -2.32
N PRO A 26 -6.96 0.06 -1.41
CA PRO A 26 -8.22 0.78 -1.27
C PRO A 26 -8.03 2.28 -1.08
N VAL A 27 -8.89 3.08 -1.71
CA VAL A 27 -8.80 4.55 -1.71
C VAL A 27 -8.91 5.14 -0.29
N GLU A 28 -9.59 4.45 0.61
CA GLU A 28 -9.73 4.84 2.02
C GLU A 28 -8.38 4.86 2.73
N PHE A 29 -7.48 3.93 2.40
CA PHE A 29 -6.14 3.90 2.96
C PHE A 29 -5.26 5.01 2.39
N LEU A 30 -5.36 5.30 1.09
CA LEU A 30 -4.65 6.44 0.50
C LEU A 30 -5.07 7.74 1.17
N LYS A 31 -6.38 7.95 1.38
CA LYS A 31 -6.90 9.14 2.07
C LYS A 31 -6.41 9.23 3.51
N LYS A 32 -6.47 8.13 4.29
CA LYS A 32 -5.98 8.10 5.67
C LYS A 32 -4.48 8.37 5.80
N LEU A 33 -3.69 7.88 4.84
CA LEU A 33 -2.24 8.09 4.81
C LEU A 33 -1.84 9.43 4.15
N GLY A 34 -2.79 10.17 3.57
CA GLY A 34 -2.50 11.37 2.78
C GLY A 34 -1.64 11.11 1.54
N TRP A 35 -1.68 9.87 1.03
CA TRP A 35 -0.92 9.49 -0.16
C TRP A 35 -1.61 9.99 -1.43
N LYS A 36 -0.80 10.48 -2.36
CA LYS A 36 -1.22 10.90 -3.69
C LYS A 36 -0.62 9.95 -4.72
N GLU A 37 -1.21 9.95 -5.90
CA GLU A 37 -0.69 9.20 -7.04
C GLU A 37 0.78 9.59 -7.34
N ARG A 38 1.56 8.66 -7.88
CA ARG A 38 2.98 8.82 -8.25
C ARG A 38 3.94 9.17 -7.10
N ARG A 39 3.49 9.08 -5.85
CA ARG A 39 4.33 9.28 -4.66
C ARG A 39 5.29 8.10 -4.49
N LYS A 40 6.54 8.39 -4.11
CA LYS A 40 7.55 7.37 -3.78
C LYS A 40 7.24 6.75 -2.41
N VAL A 41 7.32 5.43 -2.35
CA VAL A 41 7.13 4.63 -1.13
C VAL A 41 8.24 3.61 -1.00
N VAL A 42 8.49 3.16 0.23
CA VAL A 42 9.45 2.11 0.54
C VAL A 42 8.68 0.84 0.89
N VAL A 43 8.92 -0.22 0.13
CA VAL A 43 8.38 -1.56 0.40
C VAL A 43 9.44 -2.36 1.15
N LYS A 44 9.08 -2.91 2.31
CA LYS A 44 9.97 -3.77 3.12
C LYS A 44 9.29 -5.10 3.41
N LEU A 45 10.03 -6.19 3.25
CA LEU A 45 9.61 -7.52 3.70
C LEU A 45 10.00 -7.70 5.17
N ARG A 46 9.06 -8.15 5.99
CA ARG A 46 9.26 -8.52 7.40
C ARG A 46 8.63 -9.89 7.62
N GLY A 47 9.45 -10.94 7.57
CA GLY A 47 8.98 -12.32 7.64
C GLY A 47 8.01 -12.61 6.50
N LYS A 48 6.74 -12.84 6.84
CA LYS A 48 5.64 -13.11 5.89
C LYS A 48 4.81 -11.87 5.53
N THR A 49 5.22 -10.68 5.97
CA THR A 49 4.45 -9.44 5.82
C THR A 49 5.21 -8.41 4.98
N LEU A 50 4.53 -7.85 3.97
CA LEU A 50 5.03 -6.66 3.26
C LEU A 50 4.52 -5.40 3.96
N THR A 51 5.43 -4.49 4.30
CA THR A 51 5.12 -3.18 4.87
C THR A 51 5.47 -2.10 3.86
N VAL A 52 4.51 -1.24 3.53
CA VAL A 52 4.71 -0.08 2.64
C VAL A 52 4.71 1.17 3.51
N LYS A 53 5.76 2.00 3.41
CA LYS A 53 5.91 3.25 4.16
C LYS A 53 6.19 4.42 3.22
N ASP A 54 5.87 5.63 3.66
CA ASP A 54 6.30 6.85 2.98
C ASP A 54 7.83 6.86 2.81
N TRP A 55 8.27 7.34 1.66
CA TRP A 55 9.68 7.60 1.44
C TRP A 55 10.06 8.95 2.05
N GLU A 56 10.54 8.93 3.29
CA GLU A 56 11.17 10.09 3.90
C GLU A 56 12.62 10.18 3.43
N PRO A 57 13.02 11.25 2.72
CA PRO A 57 14.43 11.48 2.46
C PRO A 57 15.13 11.64 3.81
N LYS A 58 16.18 10.85 4.06
CA LYS A 58 17.03 11.05 5.23
C LYS A 58 17.54 12.49 5.20
N ARG A 59 16.96 13.38 6.01
CA ARG A 59 17.58 14.67 6.30
C ARG A 59 18.96 14.34 6.88
N LYS A 60 20.02 14.63 6.13
CA LYS A 60 21.37 14.64 6.69
C LYS A 60 21.31 15.63 7.85
N LYS A 61 21.39 15.15 9.08
CA LYS A 61 21.63 16.02 10.24
C LYS A 61 22.97 16.70 9.96
N LYS A 62 22.94 18.03 9.85
CA LYS A 62 24.12 18.88 9.74
C LYS A 62 24.80 18.94 11.10
#